data_AF-A0A819Z6L3-F1
#
_entry.id   AF-A0A819Z6L3-F1
#
_cell.length_a   1.000
_cell.length_b   1.000
_cell.length_c   1.000
_cell.angle_alpha   90.00
_cell.angle_beta   90.00
_cell.angle_gamma   90.00
#
_symmetry.space_group_name_H-M   'P 1'
#
loop_
_entity.id
_entity.type
_entity.pdbx_description
1 polymer ?
#
loop_
_entity_poly.entity_id
_entity_poly.type
_entity_poly.pdbx_seq_one_letter_code
_entity_poly.pdbx_strand_id
1 'polypeptide(L)'
;MFIRLQLFSFFICFSSAVIFFPDTSDYDAYGLKIAANNLMIVEAQNDYTEFLIQFAPYIDHITDANDRSCSIEYNDDSQFVYAVALGKNQSTYNIFFFGEMIGLDKQNALANRTFVGILSYTGSLNSIDCDNDFTFTIQFIPGAFAHQEHIVMVTDLFGSIAYGFSDLFTFSYTAATNNLVVYQNNSLSPSTSFLPFAVDYDGSLGIIADVLDNGRNSRVRYRAVIILFSISASTAIATPISSWNYSASLTSWQAGLTNVGADQYAAKFDMSVSINPITTQVLVGIQSINTVFLFSYTTTTLTLISSMSPGQAIGFGKGVAWLSYTLNSFAILVNVYSINYIWSSSKIYIYGSTLTNTSTPVSIFPNIQQPLYSYMSSIFLNIITTPDNLILLDDQGGLFVILPAPTGYYSSTVGPSQQIVPAFSSQLPCIPGTYKNTTSIGRCIPCPAGTKNDGTNLTIATCINCAANTFCPFGSTSDSISNDMLSNVIQAVAYPSSPSISGIDDILFFTLFSIGSSPR
;
A
#
# COMPACT_ATOMS: atom_id res chain seq x y z
N MET A 1 46.56 -21.21 -22.86
CA MET A 1 45.95 -22.53 -23.11
C MET A 1 45.08 -22.87 -21.92
N PHE A 2 43.82 -22.45 -21.96
CA PHE A 2 42.77 -22.85 -21.01
C PHE A 2 41.55 -23.19 -21.88
N ILE A 3 41.18 -24.47 -21.86
CA ILE A 3 40.12 -25.04 -22.68
C ILE A 3 38.78 -24.66 -22.03
N ARG A 4 37.97 -23.86 -22.72
CA ARG A 4 36.54 -23.68 -22.41
C ARG A 4 35.80 -24.91 -22.90
N LEU A 5 35.34 -25.75 -21.99
CA LEU A 5 34.36 -26.79 -22.26
C LEU A 5 32.98 -26.11 -22.38
N GLN A 6 32.49 -25.93 -23.61
CA GLN A 6 31.07 -25.64 -23.85
C GLN A 6 30.29 -26.95 -23.74
N LEU A 7 29.64 -27.16 -22.59
CA LEU A 7 28.56 -28.13 -22.47
C LEU A 7 27.32 -27.54 -23.13
N PHE A 8 27.06 -27.98 -24.36
CA PHE A 8 25.80 -27.81 -25.07
C PHE A 8 24.72 -28.60 -24.34
N SER A 9 23.98 -27.96 -23.44
CA SER A 9 22.70 -28.49 -22.94
C SER A 9 21.64 -28.22 -24.01
N PHE A 10 21.37 -29.24 -24.83
CA PHE A 10 20.18 -29.31 -25.66
C PHE A 10 18.97 -29.50 -24.73
N PHE A 11 18.42 -28.41 -24.20
CA PHE A 11 17.13 -28.43 -23.52
C PHE A 11 16.05 -28.54 -24.60
N ILE A 12 15.56 -29.76 -24.81
CA ILE A 12 14.27 -29.98 -25.44
C ILE A 12 13.23 -29.42 -24.47
N CYS A 13 12.67 -28.27 -24.82
CA CYS A 13 11.62 -27.59 -24.07
C CYS A 13 10.32 -28.40 -24.23
N PHE A 14 10.18 -29.49 -23.50
CA PHE A 14 8.86 -30.04 -23.21
C PHE A 14 8.19 -29.05 -22.27
N SER A 15 7.18 -28.32 -22.75
CA SER A 15 6.26 -27.59 -21.87
C SER A 15 5.49 -28.63 -21.05
N SER A 16 6.09 -29.12 -19.98
CA SER A 16 5.33 -29.76 -18.91
C SER A 16 4.36 -28.70 -18.41
N ALA A 17 3.06 -28.89 -18.66
CA ALA A 17 2.04 -28.11 -17.96
C ALA A 17 2.32 -28.26 -16.46
N VAL A 18 2.81 -27.18 -15.86
CA VAL A 18 3.17 -27.11 -14.46
C VAL A 18 1.86 -27.05 -13.68
N ILE A 19 1.64 -28.05 -12.84
CA ILE A 19 0.54 -28.03 -11.86
C ILE A 19 0.82 -26.84 -10.95
N PHE A 20 -0.16 -25.94 -10.84
CA PHE A 20 -0.03 -24.81 -9.94
C PHE A 20 -0.24 -25.25 -8.51
N PHE A 21 0.72 -24.88 -7.67
CA PHE A 21 0.66 -24.98 -6.22
C PHE A 21 0.95 -23.57 -5.67
N PRO A 22 -0.07 -22.90 -5.12
CA PRO A 22 0.08 -21.60 -4.50
C PRO A 22 1.06 -21.63 -3.32
N ASP A 23 1.67 -20.47 -3.04
CA ASP A 23 2.47 -20.28 -1.85
C ASP A 23 1.60 -19.68 -0.74
N THR A 24 1.07 -20.53 0.15
CA THR A 24 0.28 -20.07 1.31
C THR A 24 1.11 -19.37 2.38
N SER A 25 2.43 -19.42 2.30
CA SER A 25 3.30 -18.76 3.26
C SER A 25 3.57 -17.29 2.91
N ASP A 26 3.23 -16.87 1.68
CA ASP A 26 3.44 -15.50 1.21
C ASP A 26 2.12 -14.82 0.82
N TYR A 27 1.63 -13.95 1.71
CA TYR A 27 0.41 -13.18 1.50
C TYR A 27 0.53 -12.16 0.35
N ASP A 28 1.74 -11.80 -0.07
CA ASP A 28 2.03 -10.81 -1.11
C ASP A 28 2.21 -11.45 -2.51
N ALA A 29 2.22 -12.79 -2.56
CA ALA A 29 2.41 -13.53 -3.80
C ALA A 29 1.27 -13.33 -4.82
N TYR A 30 1.68 -13.15 -6.08
CA TYR A 30 0.87 -13.12 -7.31
C TYR A 30 -0.03 -11.88 -7.52
N GLY A 31 -0.53 -11.25 -6.46
CA GLY A 31 -1.43 -10.11 -6.59
C GLY A 31 -1.90 -9.50 -5.26
N LEU A 32 -2.68 -8.42 -5.37
CA LEU A 32 -3.18 -7.67 -4.22
C LEU A 32 -4.44 -8.32 -3.63
N LYS A 33 -4.30 -9.04 -2.52
CA LYS A 33 -5.40 -9.75 -1.85
C LYS A 33 -6.26 -8.91 -0.92
N ILE A 34 -6.04 -7.60 -0.88
CA ILE A 34 -6.82 -6.68 -0.04
C ILE A 34 -7.34 -5.51 -0.86
N ALA A 35 -8.60 -5.12 -0.62
CA ALA A 35 -9.19 -3.91 -1.19
C ALA A 35 -10.13 -3.26 -0.17
N ALA A 36 -10.27 -1.94 -0.24
CA ALA A 36 -11.14 -1.21 0.66
C ALA A 36 -11.76 0.02 0.01
N ASN A 37 -12.94 0.40 0.50
CA ASN A 37 -13.60 1.66 0.19
C ASN A 37 -14.35 2.18 1.43
N ASN A 38 -15.21 3.19 1.24
CA ASN A 38 -15.99 3.77 2.34
C ASN A 38 -17.05 2.83 2.95
N LEU A 39 -17.35 1.72 2.29
CA LEU A 39 -18.44 0.81 2.64
C LEU A 39 -17.93 -0.50 3.23
N MET A 40 -16.77 -0.99 2.79
CA MET A 40 -16.21 -2.25 3.26
C MET A 40 -14.71 -2.38 3.03
N ILE A 41 -14.12 -3.30 3.78
CA ILE A 41 -12.78 -3.85 3.60
C ILE A 41 -12.97 -5.32 3.23
N VAL A 42 -12.21 -5.78 2.24
CA VAL A 42 -12.21 -7.17 1.80
C VAL A 42 -10.78 -7.65 1.74
N GLU A 43 -10.53 -8.83 2.31
CA GLU A 43 -9.29 -9.56 2.22
C GLU A 43 -9.58 -10.99 1.75
N ALA A 44 -8.87 -11.45 0.73
CA ALA A 44 -8.81 -12.85 0.36
C ALA A 44 -7.73 -13.54 1.19
N GLN A 45 -8.12 -14.46 2.08
CA GLN A 45 -7.16 -15.17 2.93
C GLN A 45 -6.24 -16.07 2.11
N ASN A 46 -4.99 -16.22 2.57
CA ASN A 46 -3.97 -16.98 1.84
C ASN A 46 -4.04 -18.50 2.08
N ASP A 47 -5.02 -18.96 2.85
CA ASP A 47 -5.19 -20.33 3.33
C ASP A 47 -6.14 -21.20 2.48
N TYR A 48 -6.57 -20.67 1.32
CA TYR A 48 -7.49 -21.29 0.35
C TYR A 48 -8.97 -21.24 0.69
N THR A 49 -9.37 -20.68 1.83
CA THR A 49 -10.70 -21.00 2.32
C THR A 49 -11.69 -19.86 2.23
N GLU A 50 -11.29 -18.60 2.43
CA GLU A 50 -12.29 -17.56 2.70
C GLU A 50 -11.92 -16.14 2.26
N PHE A 51 -12.97 -15.33 2.07
CA PHE A 51 -12.93 -13.88 2.09
C PHE A 51 -13.30 -13.39 3.48
N LEU A 52 -12.44 -12.56 4.06
CA LEU A 52 -12.78 -11.75 5.22
C LEU A 52 -13.37 -10.41 4.73
N ILE A 53 -14.60 -10.12 5.10
CA ILE A 53 -15.33 -8.92 4.68
C ILE A 53 -15.78 -8.16 5.91
N GLN A 54 -15.32 -6.92 6.05
CA GLN A 54 -15.74 -6.02 7.12
C GLN A 54 -16.52 -4.85 6.54
N PHE A 55 -17.79 -4.71 6.93
CA PHE A 55 -18.62 -3.57 6.54
C PHE A 55 -18.44 -2.35 7.46
N ALA A 56 -18.55 -1.16 6.88
CA ALA A 56 -18.62 0.11 7.59
C ALA A 56 -20.00 0.31 8.27
N PRO A 57 -20.12 1.20 9.28
CA PRO A 57 -19.03 1.90 9.94
C PRO A 57 -18.17 0.95 10.76
N TYR A 58 -16.87 1.26 10.80
CA TYR A 58 -15.88 0.55 11.58
C TYR A 58 -16.06 0.92 13.07
N ILE A 59 -16.77 0.08 13.81
CA ILE A 59 -17.06 0.27 15.24
C ILE A 59 -16.32 -0.82 16.03
N ASP A 60 -15.85 -0.46 17.23
CA ASP A 60 -15.11 -1.35 18.13
C ASP A 60 -15.91 -2.64 18.43
N HIS A 61 -15.36 -3.81 18.06
CA HIS A 61 -16.00 -5.14 18.09
C HIS A 61 -16.34 -5.68 19.50
N ILE A 62 -16.14 -4.89 20.55
CA ILE A 62 -16.03 -5.41 21.92
C ILE A 62 -17.40 -5.56 22.62
N THR A 63 -18.50 -5.04 22.06
CA THR A 63 -19.83 -5.14 22.70
C THR A 63 -20.97 -5.41 21.71
N ASP A 64 -21.37 -6.69 21.64
CA ASP A 64 -22.69 -7.24 21.30
C ASP A 64 -23.24 -7.23 19.85
N ALA A 65 -23.65 -8.43 19.43
CA ALA A 65 -24.82 -8.79 18.59
C ALA A 65 -24.95 -8.23 17.16
N ASN A 66 -24.07 -7.34 16.71
CA ASN A 66 -24.09 -6.76 15.36
C ASN A 66 -22.74 -6.95 14.67
N ASP A 67 -22.27 -8.20 14.58
CA ASP A 67 -21.04 -8.48 13.86
C ASP A 67 -21.21 -8.03 12.40
N ARG A 68 -20.42 -7.03 12.00
CA ARG A 68 -20.36 -6.50 10.64
C ARG A 68 -19.22 -7.13 9.84
N SER A 69 -18.60 -8.16 10.43
CA SER A 69 -17.62 -9.01 9.78
C SER A 69 -18.33 -10.26 9.24
N CYS A 70 -18.00 -10.63 8.02
CA CYS A 70 -18.36 -11.89 7.41
C CYS A 70 -17.09 -12.62 7.02
N SER A 71 -17.01 -13.91 7.37
CA SER A 71 -16.15 -14.84 6.65
C SER A 71 -17.02 -15.56 5.61
N ILE A 72 -16.62 -15.48 4.35
CA ILE A 72 -17.32 -16.11 3.24
C ILE A 72 -16.38 -17.11 2.58
N GLU A 73 -16.72 -18.39 2.66
CA GLU A 73 -15.92 -19.44 2.02
C GLU A 73 -15.84 -19.24 0.49
N TYR A 74 -14.72 -19.63 -0.10
CA TYR A 74 -14.61 -19.74 -1.54
C TYR A 74 -15.59 -20.79 -2.06
N ASN A 75 -15.99 -20.65 -3.32
CA ASN A 75 -17.01 -21.52 -3.89
C ASN A 75 -16.54 -22.98 -4.07
N ASP A 76 -15.23 -23.24 -4.02
CA ASP A 76 -14.62 -24.58 -4.13
C ASP A 76 -13.23 -24.59 -3.47
N ASP A 77 -12.89 -25.64 -2.71
CA ASP A 77 -11.58 -25.88 -2.08
C ASP A 77 -10.41 -25.93 -3.08
N SER A 78 -10.72 -26.06 -4.37
CA SER A 78 -9.75 -26.04 -5.45
C SER A 78 -9.52 -24.66 -6.07
N GLN A 79 -10.03 -23.59 -5.49
CA GLN A 79 -9.81 -22.21 -5.96
C GLN A 79 -8.77 -21.47 -5.11
N PHE A 80 -7.90 -20.72 -5.75
CA PHE A 80 -7.01 -19.77 -5.09
C PHE A 80 -7.18 -18.37 -5.67
N VAL A 81 -7.41 -17.39 -4.80
CA VAL A 81 -7.63 -15.99 -5.18
C VAL A 81 -6.31 -15.22 -5.10
N TYR A 82 -5.95 -14.58 -6.20
CA TYR A 82 -4.75 -13.76 -6.33
C TYR A 82 -4.97 -12.31 -6.00
N ALA A 83 -6.12 -11.78 -6.40
CA ALA A 83 -6.39 -10.36 -6.38
C ALA A 83 -7.86 -10.08 -6.10
N VAL A 84 -8.11 -9.02 -5.36
CA VAL A 84 -9.45 -8.48 -5.11
C VAL A 84 -9.51 -7.00 -5.47
N ALA A 85 -10.66 -6.53 -5.94
CA ALA A 85 -10.85 -5.14 -6.33
C ALA A 85 -12.25 -4.64 -5.97
N LEU A 86 -12.31 -3.39 -5.52
CA LEU A 86 -13.53 -2.67 -5.16
C LEU A 86 -13.59 -1.32 -5.86
N GLY A 87 -14.81 -0.89 -6.19
CA GLY A 87 -15.06 0.48 -6.65
C GLY A 87 -14.96 1.47 -5.51
N LYS A 88 -14.26 2.57 -5.75
CA LYS A 88 -13.98 3.60 -4.74
C LYS A 88 -15.26 4.24 -4.18
N ASN A 89 -16.29 4.42 -5.03
CA ASN A 89 -17.60 4.96 -4.68
C ASN A 89 -18.72 3.97 -5.06
N GLN A 90 -18.58 2.72 -4.65
CA GLN A 90 -19.56 1.69 -4.94
C GLN A 90 -20.98 2.10 -4.53
N SER A 91 -21.93 1.90 -5.45
CA SER A 91 -23.37 1.92 -5.16
C SER A 91 -23.94 0.50 -5.06
N THR A 92 -23.26 -0.46 -5.66
CA THR A 92 -23.50 -1.90 -5.59
C THR A 92 -22.37 -2.57 -4.83
N TYR A 93 -22.69 -3.45 -3.89
CA TYR A 93 -21.72 -4.17 -3.05
C TYR A 93 -21.10 -5.37 -3.79
N ASN A 94 -20.48 -5.09 -4.93
CA ASN A 94 -19.79 -6.09 -5.74
C ASN A 94 -18.32 -6.15 -5.35
N ILE A 95 -17.84 -7.35 -5.09
CA ILE A 95 -16.44 -7.63 -4.82
C ILE A 95 -15.93 -8.40 -6.02
N PHE A 96 -15.01 -7.82 -6.79
CA PHE A 96 -14.40 -8.54 -7.91
C PHE A 96 -13.15 -9.24 -7.42
N PHE A 97 -12.92 -10.44 -7.92
CA PHE A 97 -11.72 -11.19 -7.61
C PHE A 97 -11.23 -11.96 -8.84
N PHE A 98 -9.94 -12.28 -8.83
CA PHE A 98 -9.30 -13.10 -9.86
C PHE A 98 -8.46 -14.19 -9.20
N GLY A 99 -8.45 -15.36 -9.81
CA GLY A 99 -7.83 -16.54 -9.23
C GLY A 99 -7.54 -17.64 -10.23
N GLU A 100 -7.10 -18.77 -9.70
CA GLU A 100 -6.78 -19.98 -10.46
C GLU A 100 -7.19 -21.24 -9.71
N MET A 101 -7.50 -22.27 -10.49
CA MET A 101 -7.77 -23.61 -9.97
C MET A 101 -6.47 -24.30 -9.56
N ILE A 102 -6.42 -24.84 -8.34
CA ILE A 102 -5.29 -25.57 -7.75
C ILE A 102 -5.33 -27.03 -8.21
N GLY A 103 -4.15 -27.63 -8.40
CA GLY A 103 -4.05 -29.10 -8.48
C GLY A 103 -4.66 -29.76 -9.72
N LEU A 104 -5.08 -28.99 -10.73
CA LEU A 104 -5.62 -29.55 -11.97
C LEU A 104 -4.56 -30.37 -12.72
N ASP A 105 -4.93 -31.59 -13.11
CA ASP A 105 -4.11 -32.43 -13.97
C ASP A 105 -4.01 -31.88 -15.41
N LYS A 106 -3.08 -32.44 -16.20
CA LYS A 106 -2.78 -31.96 -17.56
C LYS A 106 -3.97 -31.97 -18.52
N GLN A 107 -5.01 -32.79 -18.28
CA GLN A 107 -6.16 -32.87 -19.18
C GLN A 107 -7.24 -31.83 -18.82
N ASN A 108 -7.37 -31.50 -17.53
CA ASN A 108 -8.30 -30.47 -17.04
C ASN A 108 -7.69 -29.05 -17.08
N ALA A 109 -6.37 -28.92 -17.09
CA ALA A 109 -5.63 -27.64 -17.11
C ALA A 109 -5.77 -26.82 -18.43
N LEU A 110 -6.33 -27.40 -19.50
CA LEU A 110 -6.38 -26.79 -20.83
C LEU A 110 -7.69 -26.03 -21.15
N ALA A 111 -8.65 -25.93 -20.24
CA ALA A 111 -9.91 -25.23 -20.50
C ALA A 111 -10.30 -24.20 -19.42
N ASN A 112 -10.10 -24.51 -18.13
CA ASN A 112 -10.70 -23.74 -17.02
C ASN A 112 -9.70 -23.53 -15.87
N ARG A 113 -8.57 -22.89 -16.18
CA ARG A 113 -7.48 -22.71 -15.21
C ARG A 113 -7.63 -21.41 -14.42
N THR A 114 -7.55 -20.27 -15.10
CA THR A 114 -7.72 -18.94 -14.49
C THR A 114 -9.17 -18.47 -14.60
N PHE A 115 -9.66 -17.82 -13.56
CA PHE A 115 -11.03 -17.29 -13.52
C PHE A 115 -11.06 -15.86 -12.98
N VAL A 116 -12.12 -15.16 -13.35
CA VAL A 116 -12.55 -13.93 -12.69
C VAL A 116 -13.92 -14.21 -12.05
N GLY A 117 -14.17 -13.65 -10.88
CA GLY A 117 -15.45 -13.78 -10.24
C GLY A 117 -15.91 -12.50 -9.58
N ILE A 118 -17.19 -12.53 -9.20
CA ILE A 118 -17.87 -11.51 -8.43
C ILE A 118 -18.54 -12.18 -7.25
N LEU A 119 -18.37 -11.56 -6.08
CA LEU A 119 -19.15 -11.80 -4.89
C LEU A 119 -20.03 -10.56 -4.67
N SER A 120 -21.34 -10.71 -4.82
CA SER A 120 -22.30 -9.61 -4.71
C SER A 120 -23.10 -9.74 -3.42
N TYR A 121 -23.08 -8.69 -2.60
CA TYR A 121 -23.93 -8.57 -1.41
C TYR A 121 -25.25 -7.83 -1.76
N THR A 122 -26.39 -8.48 -1.54
CA THR A 122 -27.73 -7.92 -1.83
C THR A 122 -28.51 -7.52 -0.58
N GLY A 123 -27.91 -7.72 0.59
CA GLY A 123 -28.53 -7.47 1.87
C GLY A 123 -28.60 -6.01 2.29
N SER A 124 -29.06 -5.81 3.53
CA SER A 124 -29.17 -4.49 4.16
C SER A 124 -27.96 -4.22 5.06
N LEU A 125 -27.28 -3.07 4.87
CA LEU A 125 -26.20 -2.65 5.78
C LEU A 125 -26.63 -2.37 7.24
N ASN A 126 -27.93 -2.42 7.52
CA ASN A 126 -28.46 -2.32 8.88
C ASN A 126 -28.58 -3.67 9.58
N SER A 127 -28.55 -4.77 8.83
CA SER A 127 -28.67 -6.15 9.31
C SER A 127 -27.90 -7.04 8.35
N ILE A 128 -26.61 -7.27 8.65
CA ILE A 128 -25.75 -8.10 7.82
C ILE A 128 -26.10 -9.57 8.05
N ASP A 129 -26.48 -10.28 6.98
CA ASP A 129 -26.65 -11.74 6.97
C ASP A 129 -25.56 -12.34 6.06
N CYS A 130 -24.50 -12.88 6.67
CA CYS A 130 -23.37 -13.44 5.94
C CYS A 130 -23.72 -14.73 5.19
N ASP A 131 -24.78 -15.43 5.58
CA ASP A 131 -25.11 -16.75 5.04
C ASP A 131 -26.00 -16.63 3.79
N ASN A 132 -26.91 -15.65 3.77
CA ASN A 132 -27.98 -15.59 2.76
C ASN A 132 -27.89 -14.40 1.80
N ASP A 133 -27.16 -13.35 2.14
CA ASP A 133 -27.15 -12.11 1.33
C ASP A 133 -26.03 -12.07 0.28
N PHE A 134 -25.18 -13.09 0.23
CA PHE A 134 -24.07 -13.18 -0.71
C PHE A 134 -24.37 -14.10 -1.88
N THR A 135 -23.99 -13.64 -3.08
CA THR A 135 -24.11 -14.42 -4.31
C THR A 135 -22.77 -14.47 -5.02
N PHE A 136 -22.35 -15.68 -5.38
CA PHE A 136 -21.07 -15.94 -6.02
C PHE A 136 -21.26 -16.24 -7.51
N THR A 137 -20.44 -15.63 -8.37
CA THR A 137 -20.43 -15.91 -9.80
C THR A 137 -19.00 -15.91 -10.32
N ILE A 138 -18.61 -16.94 -11.08
CA ILE A 138 -17.30 -17.03 -11.72
C ILE A 138 -17.42 -17.23 -13.22
N GLN A 139 -16.43 -16.72 -13.96
CA GLN A 139 -16.20 -16.99 -15.35
C GLN A 139 -14.74 -17.35 -15.59
N PHE A 140 -14.52 -18.42 -16.36
CA PHE A 140 -13.19 -18.81 -16.77
C PHE A 140 -12.71 -17.94 -17.92
N ILE A 141 -11.44 -17.53 -17.85
CA ILE A 141 -10.78 -16.79 -18.93
C ILE A 141 -10.60 -17.75 -20.13
N PRO A 142 -11.17 -17.44 -21.30
CA PRO A 142 -11.02 -18.30 -22.47
C PRO A 142 -9.56 -18.39 -22.94
N GLY A 143 -9.11 -19.60 -23.27
CA GLY A 143 -7.77 -19.84 -23.82
C GLY A 143 -6.77 -20.48 -22.86
N ALA A 144 -7.18 -20.79 -21.62
CA ALA A 144 -6.39 -21.55 -20.64
C ALA A 144 -4.95 -21.05 -20.50
N PHE A 145 -4.82 -19.75 -20.24
CA PHE A 145 -3.53 -19.14 -19.97
C PHE A 145 -2.83 -19.89 -18.82
N ALA A 146 -1.50 -20.00 -18.94
CA ALA A 146 -0.69 -20.57 -17.87
C ALA A 146 -0.82 -19.73 -16.59
N HIS A 147 -0.22 -20.20 -15.50
CA HIS A 147 -0.13 -19.44 -14.27
C HIS A 147 0.28 -17.98 -14.53
N GLN A 148 -0.42 -17.04 -13.88
CA GLN A 148 -0.20 -15.61 -14.02
C GLN A 148 0.62 -15.11 -12.82
N GLU A 149 1.92 -14.90 -13.04
CA GLU A 149 2.84 -14.37 -12.01
C GLU A 149 2.55 -12.91 -11.67
N HIS A 150 2.02 -12.17 -12.64
CA HIS A 150 1.77 -10.73 -12.53
C HIS A 150 0.36 -10.42 -13.03
N ILE A 151 -0.55 -10.17 -12.11
CA ILE A 151 -1.85 -9.62 -12.44
C ILE A 151 -2.24 -8.49 -11.51
N VAL A 152 -2.78 -7.44 -12.10
CA VAL A 152 -3.32 -6.30 -11.36
C VAL A 152 -4.75 -6.03 -11.82
N MET A 153 -5.57 -5.61 -10.87
CA MET A 153 -6.98 -5.34 -11.10
C MET A 153 -7.38 -3.99 -10.53
N VAL A 154 -8.30 -3.34 -11.23
CA VAL A 154 -9.03 -2.14 -10.78
C VAL A 154 -10.48 -2.27 -11.21
N THR A 155 -11.33 -1.41 -10.68
CA THR A 155 -12.71 -1.28 -11.16
C THR A 155 -12.98 0.13 -11.64
N ASP A 156 -14.12 0.31 -12.32
CA ASP A 156 -14.71 1.63 -12.44
C ASP A 156 -15.09 2.21 -11.07
N LEU A 157 -15.39 3.52 -11.05
CA LEU A 157 -15.66 4.26 -9.82
C LEU A 157 -16.77 3.64 -8.97
N PHE A 158 -17.78 3.03 -9.61
CA PHE A 158 -18.98 2.50 -8.97
C PHE A 158 -18.94 0.99 -8.72
N GLY A 159 -17.86 0.29 -9.10
CA GLY A 159 -17.76 -1.17 -8.96
C GLY A 159 -18.81 -1.91 -9.78
N SER A 160 -19.13 -1.41 -10.97
CA SER A 160 -19.98 -2.06 -11.96
C SER A 160 -19.17 -2.90 -12.95
N ILE A 161 -17.91 -2.51 -13.21
CA ILE A 161 -17.01 -3.18 -14.15
C ILE A 161 -15.62 -3.31 -13.52
N ALA A 162 -15.05 -4.51 -13.54
CA ALA A 162 -13.63 -4.73 -13.26
C ALA A 162 -12.80 -4.78 -14.54
N TYR A 163 -11.57 -4.29 -14.44
CA TYR A 163 -10.55 -4.36 -15.47
C TYR A 163 -9.33 -5.05 -14.91
N GLY A 164 -8.83 -6.07 -15.61
CA GLY A 164 -7.61 -6.77 -15.24
C GLY A 164 -6.55 -6.68 -16.32
N PHE A 165 -5.30 -6.60 -15.86
CA PHE A 165 -4.11 -6.46 -16.71
C PHE A 165 -3.10 -7.53 -16.32
N SER A 166 -2.72 -8.38 -17.27
CA SER A 166 -1.58 -9.29 -17.17
C SER A 166 -0.61 -9.09 -18.33
N ASP A 167 0.47 -9.84 -18.34
CA ASP A 167 1.44 -9.91 -19.44
C ASP A 167 0.85 -10.56 -20.71
N LEU A 168 -0.10 -11.47 -20.56
CA LEU A 168 -0.68 -12.26 -21.66
C LEU A 168 -2.02 -11.71 -22.18
N PHE A 169 -2.83 -11.10 -21.31
CA PHE A 169 -4.16 -10.63 -21.67
C PHE A 169 -4.61 -9.43 -20.84
N THR A 170 -5.68 -8.80 -21.34
CA THR A 170 -6.46 -7.85 -20.56
C THR A 170 -7.92 -8.29 -20.58
N PHE A 171 -8.67 -7.96 -19.54
CA PHE A 171 -10.09 -8.27 -19.50
C PHE A 171 -10.92 -7.12 -18.94
N SER A 172 -12.19 -7.11 -19.30
CA SER A 172 -13.23 -6.35 -18.63
C SER A 172 -14.35 -7.30 -18.20
N TYR A 173 -14.84 -7.15 -16.97
CA TYR A 173 -15.93 -7.97 -16.45
C TYR A 173 -17.05 -7.10 -15.88
N THR A 174 -18.22 -7.16 -16.52
CA THR A 174 -19.40 -6.37 -16.13
C THR A 174 -20.29 -7.19 -15.21
N ALA A 175 -20.52 -6.69 -13.99
CA ALA A 175 -21.27 -7.42 -12.97
C ALA A 175 -22.75 -7.63 -13.33
N ALA A 176 -23.44 -6.56 -13.74
CA ALA A 176 -24.88 -6.60 -13.97
C ALA A 176 -25.32 -7.57 -15.08
N THR A 177 -24.46 -7.77 -16.10
CA THR A 177 -24.75 -8.64 -17.24
C THR A 177 -24.02 -9.97 -17.16
N ASN A 178 -23.17 -10.16 -16.14
CA ASN A 178 -22.25 -11.28 -16.06
C ASN A 178 -21.52 -11.48 -17.41
N ASN A 179 -20.89 -10.41 -17.93
CA ASN A 179 -20.27 -10.42 -19.25
C ASN A 179 -18.76 -10.21 -19.12
N LEU A 180 -17.99 -11.27 -19.39
CA LEU A 180 -16.53 -11.23 -19.47
C LEU A 180 -16.10 -11.01 -20.92
N VAL A 181 -15.30 -9.98 -21.15
CA VAL A 181 -14.62 -9.75 -22.42
C VAL A 181 -13.12 -9.83 -22.20
N VAL A 182 -12.46 -10.71 -22.96
CA VAL A 182 -11.02 -10.95 -22.86
C VAL A 182 -10.35 -10.57 -24.16
N TYR A 183 -9.31 -9.75 -24.05
CA TYR A 183 -8.47 -9.34 -25.16
C TYR A 183 -7.12 -10.03 -25.05
N GLN A 184 -6.82 -10.85 -26.06
CA GLN A 184 -5.51 -11.49 -26.17
C GLN A 184 -4.46 -10.45 -26.52
N ASN A 185 -3.31 -10.52 -25.83
CA ASN A 185 -2.25 -9.53 -25.80
C ASN A 185 -2.64 -8.27 -25.05
N ASN A 186 -1.67 -7.73 -24.30
CA ASN A 186 -1.89 -6.50 -23.57
C ASN A 186 -1.94 -5.29 -24.52
N SER A 187 -3.04 -4.54 -24.47
CA SER A 187 -3.29 -3.36 -25.29
C SER A 187 -2.48 -2.13 -24.87
N LEU A 188 -1.92 -2.12 -23.65
CA LEU A 188 -1.18 -1.01 -23.07
C LEU A 188 0.29 -0.95 -23.51
N SER A 189 0.83 -2.03 -24.08
CA SER A 189 2.20 -2.05 -24.57
C SER A 189 2.34 -2.80 -25.89
N PRO A 190 3.01 -2.21 -26.91
CA PRO A 190 3.29 -2.90 -28.17
C PRO A 190 4.40 -3.97 -28.04
N SER A 191 5.02 -4.13 -26.87
CA SER A 191 6.05 -5.17 -26.63
C SER A 191 5.47 -6.35 -25.85
N THR A 192 5.83 -7.58 -26.23
CA THR A 192 5.52 -8.86 -25.55
C THR A 192 6.29 -9.04 -24.22
N SER A 193 6.57 -7.95 -23.51
CA SER A 193 7.50 -7.88 -22.39
C SER A 193 6.98 -6.98 -21.26
N PHE A 194 5.66 -6.80 -21.21
CA PHE A 194 4.92 -5.98 -20.26
C PHE A 194 4.59 -6.81 -19.02
N LEU A 195 4.95 -6.33 -17.83
CA LEU A 195 4.81 -7.05 -16.54
C LEU A 195 4.16 -6.09 -15.53
N PRO A 196 2.84 -6.15 -15.33
CA PRO A 196 2.14 -5.15 -14.54
C PRO A 196 2.30 -5.41 -13.04
N PHE A 197 2.66 -4.37 -12.28
CA PHE A 197 2.88 -4.48 -10.84
C PHE A 197 1.88 -3.69 -10.00
N ALA A 198 1.40 -2.55 -10.49
CA ALA A 198 0.36 -1.79 -9.81
C ALA A 198 -0.48 -0.97 -10.78
N VAL A 199 -1.76 -0.79 -10.45
CA VAL A 199 -2.69 0.00 -11.25
C VAL A 199 -3.62 0.78 -10.35
N ASP A 200 -3.98 1.99 -10.76
CA ASP A 200 -5.07 2.75 -10.17
C ASP A 200 -5.89 3.44 -11.27
N TYR A 201 -7.19 3.64 -11.01
CA TYR A 201 -8.14 4.24 -11.95
C TYR A 201 -9.04 5.26 -11.23
N ASP A 202 -9.28 6.40 -11.85
CA ASP A 202 -10.13 7.47 -11.29
C ASP A 202 -11.56 7.50 -11.85
N GLY A 203 -11.88 6.60 -12.78
CA GLY A 203 -13.16 6.56 -13.49
C GLY A 203 -13.10 7.16 -14.90
N SER A 204 -12.01 7.84 -15.26
CA SER A 204 -11.78 8.40 -16.60
C SER A 204 -10.42 7.96 -17.14
N LEU A 205 -9.38 8.17 -16.35
CA LEU A 205 -7.99 7.87 -16.66
C LEU A 205 -7.42 6.91 -15.63
N GLY A 206 -6.49 6.07 -16.08
CA GLY A 206 -5.77 5.15 -15.23
C GLY A 206 -4.28 5.30 -15.37
N ILE A 207 -3.58 4.89 -14.32
CA ILE A 207 -2.13 4.83 -14.27
C ILE A 207 -1.76 3.37 -13.97
N ILE A 208 -0.92 2.79 -14.81
CA ILE A 208 -0.31 1.47 -14.56
C ILE A 208 1.20 1.65 -14.42
N ALA A 209 1.76 1.06 -13.36
CA ALA A 209 3.20 0.93 -13.14
C ALA A 209 3.64 -0.49 -13.48
N ASP A 210 4.67 -0.58 -14.29
CA ASP A 210 5.06 -1.81 -14.99
C ASP A 210 6.60 -1.91 -15.13
N VAL A 211 7.08 -3.07 -15.53
CA VAL A 211 8.44 -3.34 -15.96
C VAL A 211 8.50 -3.88 -17.39
N LEU A 212 9.27 -3.21 -18.27
CA LEU A 212 9.58 -3.73 -19.60
C LEU A 212 10.92 -4.49 -19.65
N ASP A 213 10.94 -5.68 -20.28
CA ASP A 213 12.18 -6.41 -20.63
C ASP A 213 12.85 -5.79 -21.88
N ASN A 214 14.09 -5.31 -21.73
CA ASN A 214 14.96 -4.79 -22.79
C ASN A 214 15.72 -5.91 -23.53
N GLY A 215 15.51 -7.17 -23.16
CA GLY A 215 16.13 -8.35 -23.74
C GLY A 215 17.38 -8.82 -22.97
N ARG A 216 17.70 -10.12 -23.13
CA ARG A 216 18.75 -10.83 -22.38
C ARG A 216 20.17 -10.24 -22.47
N ASN A 217 20.46 -9.47 -23.51
CA ASN A 217 21.77 -8.86 -23.74
C ASN A 217 21.86 -7.41 -23.28
N SER A 218 20.77 -6.83 -22.75
CA SER A 218 20.80 -5.48 -22.21
C SER A 218 21.56 -5.44 -20.89
N ARG A 219 22.30 -4.35 -20.65
CA ARG A 219 22.93 -4.08 -19.34
C ARG A 219 21.93 -3.74 -18.24
N VAL A 220 20.71 -3.36 -18.63
CA VAL A 220 19.56 -3.13 -17.77
C VAL A 220 18.45 -3.99 -18.37
N ARG A 221 18.28 -5.22 -17.87
CA ARG A 221 17.31 -6.17 -18.42
C ARG A 221 15.89 -5.64 -18.28
N TYR A 222 15.57 -5.04 -17.16
CA TYR A 222 14.25 -4.56 -16.82
C TYR A 222 14.23 -3.06 -16.62
N ARG A 223 13.24 -2.35 -17.15
CA ARG A 223 13.08 -0.91 -16.89
C ARG A 223 11.68 -0.63 -16.37
N ALA A 224 11.59 0.16 -15.31
CA ALA A 224 10.30 0.60 -14.82
C ALA A 224 9.66 1.61 -15.79
N VAL A 225 8.37 1.43 -16.05
CA VAL A 225 7.58 2.27 -16.95
C VAL A 225 6.26 2.60 -16.28
N ILE A 226 5.82 3.84 -16.44
CA ILE A 226 4.55 4.33 -15.91
C ILE A 226 3.74 4.79 -17.11
N ILE A 227 2.57 4.20 -17.30
CA ILE A 227 1.70 4.44 -18.45
C ILE A 227 0.40 5.06 -17.96
N LEU A 228 0.09 6.23 -18.51
CA LEU A 228 -1.24 6.81 -18.48
C LEU A 228 -2.07 6.17 -19.58
N PHE A 229 -3.25 5.68 -19.22
CA PHE A 229 -4.20 5.08 -20.15
C PHE A 229 -5.61 5.63 -19.94
N SER A 230 -6.45 5.48 -20.96
CA SER A 230 -7.90 5.62 -20.85
C SER A 230 -8.56 4.29 -21.14
N ILE A 231 -9.78 4.12 -20.64
CA ILE A 231 -10.64 2.99 -21.00
C ILE A 231 -11.77 3.53 -21.86
N SER A 232 -11.95 2.92 -23.04
CA SER A 232 -13.06 3.27 -23.92
C SER A 232 -14.38 2.79 -23.33
N ALA A 233 -15.35 3.70 -23.18
CA ALA A 233 -16.68 3.34 -22.68
C ALA A 233 -17.45 2.36 -23.58
N SER A 234 -17.13 2.30 -24.89
CA SER A 234 -17.83 1.43 -25.85
C SER A 234 -17.20 0.05 -26.00
N THR A 235 -15.89 -0.05 -25.83
CA THR A 235 -15.15 -1.30 -26.02
C THR A 235 -14.59 -1.88 -24.73
N ALA A 236 -14.56 -1.12 -23.63
CA ALA A 236 -13.89 -1.49 -22.38
C ALA A 236 -12.40 -1.86 -22.57
N ILE A 237 -11.80 -1.44 -23.68
CA ILE A 237 -10.38 -1.64 -23.98
C ILE A 237 -9.59 -0.46 -23.39
N ALA A 238 -8.52 -0.79 -22.68
CA ALA A 238 -7.55 0.19 -22.21
C ALA A 238 -6.61 0.60 -23.35
N THR A 239 -6.40 1.90 -23.52
CA THR A 239 -5.52 2.44 -24.56
C THR A 239 -4.46 3.35 -23.96
N PRO A 240 -3.16 3.14 -24.26
CA PRO A 240 -2.10 3.97 -23.73
C PRO A 240 -2.17 5.38 -24.35
N ILE A 241 -2.02 6.39 -23.50
CA ILE A 241 -2.06 7.81 -23.86
C ILE A 241 -0.66 8.40 -23.81
N SER A 242 0.03 8.21 -22.68
CA SER A 242 1.34 8.78 -22.40
C SER A 242 2.14 7.79 -21.56
N SER A 243 3.46 7.80 -21.70
CA SER A 243 4.32 6.95 -20.88
C SER A 243 5.56 7.69 -20.41
N TRP A 244 6.03 7.32 -19.23
CA TRP A 244 7.29 7.76 -18.67
C TRP A 244 8.15 6.53 -18.38
N ASN A 245 9.43 6.59 -18.75
CA ASN A 245 10.36 5.48 -18.59
C ASN A 245 11.47 5.89 -17.63
N TYR A 246 11.72 5.07 -16.61
CA TYR A 246 12.87 5.26 -15.74
C TYR A 246 14.17 4.89 -16.45
N SER A 247 15.15 5.79 -16.37
CA SER A 247 16.50 5.57 -16.91
C SER A 247 17.51 5.56 -15.76
N ALA A 248 17.88 4.36 -15.30
CA ALA A 248 18.93 4.20 -14.30
C ALA A 248 20.29 4.65 -14.87
N SER A 249 21.14 5.25 -14.03
CA SER A 249 22.54 5.45 -14.38
C SER A 249 23.24 4.10 -14.46
N LEU A 250 24.02 3.86 -15.53
CA LEU A 250 24.67 2.57 -15.78
C LEU A 250 25.67 2.14 -14.72
N THR A 251 26.08 3.04 -13.82
CA THR A 251 27.04 2.79 -12.74
C THR A 251 26.38 2.72 -11.37
N SER A 252 25.06 2.83 -11.29
CA SER A 252 24.35 2.85 -10.02
C SER A 252 23.92 1.44 -9.59
N TRP A 253 23.78 1.21 -8.28
CA TRP A 253 23.31 -0.07 -7.75
C TRP A 253 21.90 -0.41 -8.28
N GLN A 254 21.08 0.60 -8.58
CA GLN A 254 19.76 0.42 -9.18
C GLN A 254 19.84 -0.30 -10.54
N ALA A 255 20.89 -0.08 -11.34
CA ALA A 255 21.09 -0.80 -12.60
C ALA A 255 21.44 -2.29 -12.41
N GLY A 256 21.92 -2.69 -11.23
CA GLY A 256 22.13 -4.09 -10.90
C GLY A 256 20.83 -4.83 -10.60
N LEU A 257 19.89 -4.17 -9.91
CA LEU A 257 18.62 -4.77 -9.49
C LEU A 257 17.66 -5.01 -10.65
N THR A 258 17.74 -4.16 -11.65
CA THR A 258 17.02 -4.31 -12.92
C THR A 258 17.51 -5.47 -13.78
N ASN A 259 18.50 -6.27 -13.37
CA ASN A 259 19.00 -7.38 -14.17
C ASN A 259 18.51 -8.77 -13.75
N VAL A 260 17.72 -8.88 -12.67
CA VAL A 260 17.48 -10.19 -12.02
C VAL A 260 16.00 -10.50 -11.83
N GLY A 261 15.42 -11.28 -12.77
CA GLY A 261 14.24 -12.11 -12.55
C GLY A 261 12.93 -11.40 -12.25
N ALA A 262 12.59 -10.31 -12.95
CA ALA A 262 11.29 -9.66 -12.79
C ALA A 262 10.15 -10.41 -13.49
N ASP A 263 10.47 -11.45 -14.27
CA ASP A 263 9.56 -12.38 -14.94
C ASP A 263 9.02 -13.50 -14.01
N GLN A 264 9.36 -13.42 -12.72
CA GLN A 264 8.88 -14.30 -11.66
C GLN A 264 8.46 -13.42 -10.49
N TYR A 265 7.48 -13.87 -9.71
CA TYR A 265 7.13 -13.17 -8.47
C TYR A 265 8.35 -13.01 -7.55
N ALA A 266 8.59 -11.75 -7.16
CA ALA A 266 9.56 -11.39 -6.15
C ALA A 266 9.24 -10.03 -5.55
N ALA A 267 8.95 -10.01 -4.25
CA ALA A 267 8.75 -8.87 -3.36
C ALA A 267 9.65 -7.63 -3.54
N LYS A 268 10.79 -7.75 -4.20
CA LYS A 268 11.70 -6.62 -4.48
C LYS A 268 11.22 -5.74 -5.63
N PHE A 269 10.37 -6.28 -6.52
CA PHE A 269 9.87 -5.59 -7.71
C PHE A 269 8.54 -4.88 -7.50
N ASP A 270 7.96 -5.02 -6.32
CA ASP A 270 6.68 -4.40 -5.99
C ASP A 270 6.70 -2.91 -6.30
N MET A 271 5.59 -2.51 -6.91
CA MET A 271 5.27 -1.13 -7.20
C MET A 271 3.92 -0.83 -6.56
N SER A 272 3.65 0.46 -6.38
CA SER A 272 2.37 0.93 -5.91
C SER A 272 1.98 2.20 -6.63
N VAL A 273 0.69 2.38 -6.87
CA VAL A 273 0.14 3.53 -7.57
C VAL A 273 -1.05 4.04 -6.75
N SER A 274 -1.14 5.35 -6.58
CA SER A 274 -2.30 5.98 -5.95
C SER A 274 -2.60 7.33 -6.60
N ILE A 275 -3.79 7.47 -7.17
CA ILE A 275 -4.28 8.66 -7.86
C ILE A 275 -5.04 9.56 -6.88
N ASN A 276 -4.70 10.84 -6.90
CA ASN A 276 -5.51 11.92 -6.33
C ASN A 276 -6.28 12.61 -7.48
N PRO A 277 -7.57 12.29 -7.67
CA PRO A 277 -8.35 12.82 -8.79
C PRO A 277 -8.68 14.31 -8.64
N ILE A 278 -8.66 14.85 -7.42
CA ILE A 278 -8.98 16.26 -7.16
C ILE A 278 -7.86 17.17 -7.68
N THR A 279 -6.62 16.78 -7.44
CA THR A 279 -5.45 17.57 -7.84
C THR A 279 -4.79 17.07 -9.13
N THR A 280 -5.33 16.02 -9.76
CA THR A 280 -4.78 15.36 -10.95
C THR A 280 -3.32 14.95 -10.76
N GLN A 281 -3.02 14.44 -9.56
CA GLN A 281 -1.70 13.98 -9.16
C GLN A 281 -1.70 12.47 -8.93
N VAL A 282 -0.57 11.83 -9.18
CA VAL A 282 -0.38 10.41 -8.89
C VAL A 282 0.93 10.18 -8.17
N LEU A 283 0.87 9.39 -7.11
CA LEU A 283 2.04 8.82 -6.44
C LEU A 283 2.34 7.47 -7.05
N VAL A 284 3.59 7.25 -7.40
CA VAL A 284 4.08 5.94 -7.84
C VAL A 284 5.29 5.56 -7.01
N GLY A 285 5.17 4.51 -6.21
CA GLY A 285 6.26 3.92 -5.45
C GLY A 285 6.91 2.79 -6.22
N ILE A 286 8.24 2.76 -6.25
CA ILE A 286 9.01 1.69 -6.87
C ILE A 286 10.09 1.24 -5.89
N GLN A 287 9.81 0.13 -5.21
CA GLN A 287 10.66 -0.39 -4.14
C GLN A 287 12.07 -0.74 -4.62
N SER A 288 12.19 -1.41 -5.77
CA SER A 288 13.46 -1.86 -6.34
C SER A 288 14.47 -0.72 -6.55
N ILE A 289 14.00 0.50 -6.82
CA ILE A 289 14.85 1.69 -7.01
C ILE A 289 14.78 2.67 -5.84
N ASN A 290 14.07 2.28 -4.77
CA ASN A 290 13.98 3.02 -3.52
C ASN A 290 13.52 4.47 -3.69
N THR A 291 12.48 4.66 -4.49
CA THR A 291 12.03 6.00 -4.89
C THR A 291 10.52 6.05 -4.99
N VAL A 292 9.94 7.16 -4.49
CA VAL A 292 8.55 7.53 -4.77
C VAL A 292 8.56 8.74 -5.69
N PHE A 293 7.75 8.66 -6.75
CA PHE A 293 7.58 9.70 -7.74
C PHE A 293 6.21 10.34 -7.59
N LEU A 294 6.15 11.66 -7.80
CA LEU A 294 4.92 12.41 -7.94
C LEU A 294 4.81 12.86 -9.39
N PHE A 295 3.74 12.45 -10.06
CA PHE A 295 3.38 12.95 -11.39
C PHE A 295 2.12 13.80 -11.33
N SER A 296 1.96 14.66 -12.32
CA SER A 296 0.67 15.24 -12.70
C SER A 296 0.25 14.63 -14.03
N TYR A 297 -1.04 14.39 -14.17
CA TYR A 297 -1.61 13.86 -15.41
C TYR A 297 -2.70 14.79 -15.96
N THR A 298 -2.80 14.81 -17.28
CA THR A 298 -3.91 15.41 -18.02
C THR A 298 -4.56 14.33 -18.88
N THR A 299 -5.54 14.69 -19.70
CA THR A 299 -6.12 13.77 -20.68
C THR A 299 -5.15 13.29 -21.75
N THR A 300 -3.96 13.89 -21.88
CA THR A 300 -3.00 13.58 -22.95
C THR A 300 -1.57 13.39 -22.48
N THR A 301 -1.22 13.81 -21.27
CA THR A 301 0.16 13.86 -20.81
C THR A 301 0.32 13.36 -19.39
N LEU A 302 1.44 12.68 -19.15
CA LEU A 302 1.94 12.33 -17.83
C LEU A 302 3.27 13.07 -17.61
N THR A 303 3.34 13.91 -16.58
CA THR A 303 4.51 14.77 -16.31
C THR A 303 5.04 14.53 -14.92
N LEU A 304 6.33 14.22 -14.80
CA LEU A 304 7.01 14.08 -13.51
C LEU A 304 7.14 15.46 -12.84
N ILE A 305 6.59 15.60 -11.63
CA ILE A 305 6.70 16.82 -10.82
C ILE A 305 7.88 16.73 -9.86
N SER A 306 7.96 15.62 -9.12
CA SER A 306 8.99 15.44 -8.09
C SER A 306 9.31 13.98 -7.87
N SER A 307 10.44 13.72 -7.23
CA SER A 307 10.83 12.39 -6.77
C SER A 307 11.54 12.50 -5.43
N MET A 308 11.36 11.48 -4.59
CA MET A 308 12.00 11.37 -3.30
C MET A 308 12.67 9.99 -3.18
N SER A 309 13.93 9.99 -2.77
CA SER A 309 14.66 8.79 -2.37
C SER A 309 15.38 9.08 -1.05
N PRO A 310 15.17 8.28 0.01
CA PRO A 310 15.80 8.49 1.32
C PRO A 310 17.28 8.07 1.36
N GLY A 311 17.91 7.83 0.21
CA GLY A 311 19.31 7.40 0.12
C GLY A 311 19.47 5.88 0.17
N GLN A 312 20.32 5.37 1.07
CA GLN A 312 20.73 3.96 1.10
C GLN A 312 19.77 3.03 1.86
N ALA A 313 18.79 3.55 2.59
CA ALA A 313 17.77 2.72 3.23
C ALA A 313 16.85 2.18 2.16
N ILE A 314 16.93 0.88 1.87
CA ILE A 314 16.27 0.32 0.72
C ILE A 314 14.92 -0.29 1.10
N GLY A 315 13.88 -0.10 0.27
CA GLY A 315 12.51 -0.54 0.54
C GLY A 315 11.46 0.58 0.52
N PHE A 316 11.88 1.81 0.22
CA PHE A 316 11.03 2.99 0.14
C PHE A 316 10.13 2.95 -1.10
N GLY A 317 8.82 3.08 -0.88
CA GLY A 317 7.83 3.09 -1.95
C GLY A 317 7.25 1.72 -2.26
N LYS A 318 7.31 0.76 -1.33
CA LYS A 318 6.56 -0.51 -1.47
C LYS A 318 5.07 -0.25 -1.67
N GLY A 319 4.51 0.56 -0.79
CA GLY A 319 3.12 1.03 -0.85
C GLY A 319 3.07 2.56 -0.81
N VAL A 320 2.16 3.15 -1.57
CA VAL A 320 1.84 4.59 -1.55
C VAL A 320 0.33 4.75 -1.54
N ALA A 321 -0.17 5.66 -0.72
CA ALA A 321 -1.60 5.88 -0.61
C ALA A 321 -1.92 7.32 -0.19
N TRP A 322 -2.92 7.94 -0.82
CA TRP A 322 -3.41 9.26 -0.43
C TRP A 322 -4.33 9.16 0.79
N LEU A 323 -3.94 9.81 1.88
CA LEU A 323 -4.75 9.89 3.11
C LEU A 323 -5.87 10.93 2.97
N SER A 324 -5.57 12.04 2.31
CA SER A 324 -6.56 13.09 2.02
C SER A 324 -6.27 13.74 0.67
N TYR A 325 -7.25 13.65 -0.23
CA TYR A 325 -7.17 14.27 -1.54
C TYR A 325 -7.13 15.81 -1.49
N THR A 326 -7.84 16.40 -0.51
CA THR A 326 -7.93 17.87 -0.38
C THR A 326 -6.71 18.47 0.32
N LEU A 327 -6.15 17.78 1.30
CA LEU A 327 -4.95 18.23 2.02
C LEU A 327 -3.64 17.83 1.32
N ASN A 328 -3.72 16.98 0.28
CA ASN A 328 -2.55 16.34 -0.34
C ASN A 328 -1.66 15.62 0.68
N SER A 329 -2.28 15.01 1.69
CA SER A 329 -1.57 14.15 2.65
C SER A 329 -1.53 12.72 2.15
N PHE A 330 -0.42 12.03 2.40
CA PHE A 330 -0.19 10.68 1.90
C PHE A 330 0.67 9.87 2.85
N ALA A 331 0.61 8.56 2.69
CA ALA A 331 1.41 7.58 3.39
C ALA A 331 2.35 6.86 2.40
N ILE A 332 3.55 6.56 2.86
CA ILE A 332 4.53 5.71 2.15
C ILE A 332 4.91 4.57 3.07
N LEU A 333 4.71 3.34 2.59
CA LEU A 333 5.23 2.13 3.23
C LEU A 333 6.70 1.93 2.85
N VAL A 334 7.52 1.71 3.87
CA VAL A 334 8.96 1.53 3.78
C VAL A 334 9.32 0.23 4.49
N ASN A 335 9.75 -0.76 3.72
CA ASN A 335 10.25 -2.02 4.28
C ASN A 335 11.76 -1.92 4.53
N VAL A 336 12.26 -2.61 5.54
CA VAL A 336 13.67 -2.76 5.83
C VAL A 336 14.07 -4.19 5.47
N TYR A 337 15.07 -4.31 4.60
CA TYR A 337 15.52 -5.61 4.10
C TYR A 337 17.01 -5.86 4.27
N SER A 338 17.36 -7.15 4.34
CA SER A 338 18.75 -7.62 4.27
C SER A 338 19.26 -7.62 2.82
N ILE A 339 20.58 -7.77 2.64
CA ILE A 339 21.20 -7.92 1.31
C ILE A 339 20.64 -9.10 0.48
N ASN A 340 20.00 -10.07 1.15
CA ASN A 340 19.35 -11.22 0.51
C ASN A 340 17.84 -11.02 0.33
N TYR A 341 17.35 -9.78 0.45
CA TYR A 341 15.94 -9.42 0.31
C TYR A 341 14.98 -10.05 1.33
N ILE A 342 15.51 -10.49 2.48
CA ILE A 342 14.68 -10.95 3.60
C ILE A 342 14.18 -9.72 4.35
N TRP A 343 12.85 -9.62 4.52
CA TRP A 343 12.20 -8.57 5.29
C TRP A 343 12.50 -8.71 6.79
N SER A 344 12.64 -7.57 7.46
CA SER A 344 12.98 -7.53 8.89
C SER A 344 12.05 -6.63 9.71
N SER A 345 11.55 -5.55 9.11
CA SER A 345 10.58 -4.64 9.71
C SER A 345 10.03 -3.68 8.66
N SER A 346 8.95 -2.98 8.99
CA SER A 346 8.31 -1.99 8.15
C SER A 346 7.98 -0.72 8.94
N LYS A 347 7.96 0.40 8.23
CA LYS A 347 7.55 1.70 8.75
C LYS A 347 6.65 2.40 7.74
N ILE A 348 5.71 3.19 8.24
CA ILE A 348 4.82 4.00 7.42
C ILE A 348 5.11 5.46 7.68
N TYR A 349 5.54 6.15 6.64
CA TYR A 349 5.89 7.56 6.67
C TYR A 349 4.68 8.36 6.23
N ILE A 350 4.15 9.22 7.10
CA ILE A 350 2.98 10.05 6.85
C ILE A 350 3.46 11.45 6.53
N TYR A 351 2.99 12.02 5.42
CA TYR A 351 3.30 13.37 4.96
C TYR A 351 2.03 14.22 4.94
N GLY A 352 2.14 15.46 5.42
CA GLY A 352 1.01 16.38 5.56
C GLY A 352 0.84 17.36 4.39
N SER A 353 1.61 17.22 3.32
CA SER A 353 1.62 18.12 2.17
C SER A 353 2.18 17.42 0.94
N THR A 354 1.97 18.00 -0.25
CA THR A 354 2.48 17.51 -1.54
C THR A 354 3.97 17.13 -1.49
N LEU A 355 4.31 16.02 -2.15
CA LEU A 355 5.66 15.48 -2.20
C LEU A 355 6.64 16.44 -2.89
N THR A 356 7.74 16.72 -2.20
CA THR A 356 8.93 17.39 -2.74
C THR A 356 10.18 16.58 -2.41
N ASN A 357 11.29 16.84 -3.10
CA ASN A 357 12.58 16.21 -2.83
C ASN A 357 13.16 16.49 -1.42
N THR A 358 12.56 17.42 -0.67
CA THR A 358 12.98 17.83 0.68
C THR A 358 11.89 17.60 1.73
N SER A 359 10.79 16.93 1.36
CA SER A 359 9.69 16.69 2.29
C SER A 359 10.15 15.82 3.45
N THR A 360 9.64 16.12 4.64
CA THR A 360 9.88 15.35 5.85
C THR A 360 8.56 14.80 6.37
N PRO A 361 8.54 13.56 6.90
CA PRO A 361 7.32 12.98 7.43
C PRO A 361 6.85 13.75 8.66
N VAL A 362 5.55 14.01 8.76
CA VAL A 362 4.91 14.60 9.95
C VAL A 362 4.73 13.55 11.05
N SER A 363 4.61 12.29 10.68
CA SER A 363 4.54 11.15 11.58
C SER A 363 5.15 9.91 10.95
N ILE A 364 5.67 9.01 11.77
CA ILE A 364 6.15 7.68 11.35
C ILE A 364 5.45 6.66 12.26
N PHE A 365 4.86 5.63 11.66
CA PHE A 365 4.26 4.50 12.38
C PHE A 365 5.09 3.22 12.16
N PRO A 366 5.25 2.35 13.17
CA PRO A 366 4.85 2.54 14.57
C PRO A 366 5.70 3.60 15.30
N ASN A 367 5.15 4.17 16.39
CA ASN A 367 5.85 5.12 17.28
C ASN A 367 5.43 4.94 18.75
N ILE A 368 5.97 5.76 19.64
CA ILE A 368 5.72 5.65 21.10
C ILE A 368 4.23 5.80 21.45
N GLN A 369 3.48 6.66 20.74
CA GLN A 369 2.04 6.83 20.97
C GLN A 369 1.20 5.83 20.20
N GLN A 370 1.71 5.34 19.06
CA GLN A 370 1.05 4.39 18.18
C GLN A 370 1.95 3.15 18.07
N PRO A 371 2.09 2.35 19.15
CA PRO A 371 2.90 1.15 19.11
C PRO A 371 2.26 0.11 18.19
N LEU A 372 3.05 -0.82 17.67
CA LEU A 372 2.51 -1.92 16.90
C LEU A 372 1.53 -2.73 17.76
N TYR A 373 0.38 -3.07 17.19
CA TYR A 373 -0.59 -3.95 17.85
C TYR A 373 0.06 -5.32 18.11
N SER A 374 -0.15 -5.90 19.29
CA SER A 374 0.63 -7.06 19.75
C SER A 374 0.47 -8.33 18.91
N TYR A 375 -0.62 -8.43 18.15
CA TYR A 375 -0.88 -9.56 17.26
C TYR A 375 -0.49 -9.27 15.79
N MET A 376 0.00 -8.06 15.49
CA MET A 376 0.55 -7.76 14.18
C MET A 376 2.03 -8.11 14.10
N SER A 377 2.43 -8.59 12.94
CA SER A 377 3.84 -8.65 12.56
C SER A 377 4.42 -7.26 12.33
N SER A 378 5.73 -7.16 12.52
CA SER A 378 6.49 -5.94 12.23
C SER A 378 6.74 -5.71 10.74
N ILE A 379 6.37 -6.66 9.89
CA ILE A 379 6.55 -6.61 8.44
C ILE A 379 5.18 -6.37 7.79
N PHE A 380 5.05 -5.24 7.09
CA PHE A 380 3.83 -4.90 6.36
C PHE A 380 3.99 -5.20 4.88
N LEU A 381 2.94 -5.78 4.31
CA LEU A 381 2.82 -6.08 2.89
C LEU A 381 2.18 -4.94 2.13
N ASN A 382 1.09 -4.39 2.68
CA ASN A 382 0.35 -3.35 1.98
C ASN A 382 -0.18 -2.25 2.88
N ILE A 383 -0.40 -1.09 2.26
CA ILE A 383 -1.13 0.02 2.84
C ILE A 383 -2.23 0.45 1.87
N ILE A 384 -3.46 0.44 2.36
CA ILE A 384 -4.62 0.91 1.59
C ILE A 384 -5.28 2.03 2.36
N THR A 385 -5.81 3.00 1.64
CA THR A 385 -6.54 4.11 2.23
C THR A 385 -7.97 4.10 1.73
N THR A 386 -8.90 4.17 2.67
CA THR A 386 -10.22 4.75 2.38
C THR A 386 -10.10 6.24 2.71
N PRO A 387 -11.02 7.12 2.25
CA PRO A 387 -11.14 8.47 2.78
C PRO A 387 -10.94 8.49 4.30
N ASP A 388 -9.88 9.18 4.74
CA ASP A 388 -9.43 9.41 6.11
C ASP A 388 -8.93 8.21 6.95
N ASN A 389 -9.07 6.95 6.50
CA ASN A 389 -8.55 5.77 7.22
C ASN A 389 -7.33 5.18 6.52
N LEU A 390 -6.44 4.57 7.30
CA LEU A 390 -5.30 3.80 6.80
C LEU A 390 -5.42 2.35 7.25
N ILE A 391 -5.40 1.43 6.30
CA ILE A 391 -5.54 -0.01 6.50
C ILE A 391 -4.20 -0.66 6.22
N LEU A 392 -3.80 -1.57 7.10
CA LEU A 392 -2.52 -2.25 7.11
C LEU A 392 -2.74 -3.75 6.97
N LEU A 393 -2.02 -4.39 6.05
CA LEU A 393 -1.91 -5.84 5.95
C LEU A 393 -0.47 -6.24 6.26
N ASP A 394 -0.28 -7.17 7.19
CA ASP A 394 1.02 -7.75 7.52
C ASP A 394 1.29 -9.10 6.83
N ASP A 395 2.52 -9.62 6.98
CA ASP A 395 2.96 -10.86 6.35
C ASP A 395 2.36 -12.14 6.93
N GLN A 396 1.51 -12.04 7.95
CA GLN A 396 0.84 -13.13 8.64
C GLN A 396 -0.70 -13.06 8.48
N GLY A 397 -1.21 -12.20 7.59
CA GLY A 397 -2.66 -11.99 7.41
C GLY A 397 -3.29 -11.10 8.49
N GLY A 398 -2.48 -10.40 9.28
CA GLY A 398 -2.95 -9.43 10.26
C GLY A 398 -3.47 -8.17 9.59
N LEU A 399 -4.73 -7.84 9.85
CA LEU A 399 -5.40 -6.65 9.34
C LEU A 399 -5.63 -5.62 10.44
N PHE A 400 -5.16 -4.38 10.24
CA PHE A 400 -5.36 -3.30 11.20
C PHE A 400 -5.79 -2.00 10.53
N VAL A 401 -6.81 -1.35 11.09
CA VAL A 401 -7.39 -0.12 10.57
C VAL A 401 -7.11 1.03 11.54
N ILE A 402 -6.29 1.98 11.09
CA ILE A 402 -6.06 3.24 11.78
C ILE A 402 -7.12 4.25 11.33
N LEU A 403 -8.07 4.49 12.22
CA LEU A 403 -9.14 5.47 12.09
C LEU A 403 -8.61 6.88 12.40
N PRO A 404 -9.12 7.94 11.76
CA PRO A 404 -8.73 9.31 12.08
C PRO A 404 -9.23 9.67 13.49
N ALA A 405 -8.36 10.32 14.26
CA ALA A 405 -8.73 10.87 15.56
C ALA A 405 -8.99 12.38 15.44
N PRO A 406 -10.02 12.92 16.14
CA PRO A 406 -10.35 14.34 16.11
C PRO A 406 -9.27 15.20 16.76
N THR A 407 -9.40 16.52 16.58
CA THR A 407 -8.58 17.53 17.28
C THR A 407 -8.51 17.25 18.79
N GLY A 408 -7.30 17.30 19.35
CA GLY A 408 -7.02 16.95 20.75
C GLY A 408 -6.80 15.45 21.02
N TYR A 409 -7.04 14.56 20.04
CA TYR A 409 -6.92 13.10 20.20
C TYR A 409 -5.97 12.49 19.16
N TYR A 410 -5.29 11.40 19.51
CA TYR A 410 -4.53 10.57 18.56
C TYR A 410 -5.16 9.18 18.39
N SER A 411 -4.86 8.56 17.26
CA SER A 411 -5.32 7.21 16.92
C SER A 411 -4.41 6.19 17.57
N SER A 412 -4.75 5.76 18.79
CA SER A 412 -4.03 4.73 19.53
C SER A 412 -4.15 3.39 18.83
N THR A 413 -3.02 2.75 18.58
CA THR A 413 -2.93 1.42 17.97
C THR A 413 -2.64 0.33 19.01
N VAL A 414 -2.77 0.67 20.29
CA VAL A 414 -2.89 -0.32 21.37
C VAL A 414 -4.26 -0.99 21.20
N GLY A 415 -4.30 -1.98 20.32
CA GLY A 415 -5.50 -2.75 20.02
C GLY A 415 -6.00 -3.56 21.22
N PRO A 416 -7.10 -4.30 21.04
CA PRO A 416 -7.71 -5.09 22.11
C PRO A 416 -6.76 -6.17 22.64
N SER A 417 -6.89 -6.54 23.92
CA SER A 417 -6.06 -7.61 24.52
C SER A 417 -6.28 -8.99 23.87
N GLN A 418 -7.40 -9.16 23.17
CA GLN A 418 -7.73 -10.35 22.39
C GLN A 418 -7.40 -10.12 20.91
N GLN A 419 -7.02 -11.19 20.21
CA GLN A 419 -6.78 -11.15 18.77
C GLN A 419 -8.11 -10.95 18.04
N ILE A 420 -8.25 -9.84 17.32
CA ILE A 420 -9.40 -9.53 16.46
C ILE A 420 -8.85 -9.13 15.08
N VAL A 421 -9.48 -9.60 14.01
CA VAL A 421 -9.10 -9.30 12.63
C VAL A 421 -10.37 -8.96 11.84
N PRO A 422 -10.50 -7.73 11.28
CA PRO A 422 -9.63 -6.58 11.50
C PRO A 422 -9.64 -6.05 12.94
N ALA A 423 -8.49 -5.55 13.40
CA ALA A 423 -8.41 -4.71 14.60
C ALA A 423 -8.49 -3.22 14.25
N PHE A 424 -8.98 -2.39 15.18
CA PHE A 424 -9.19 -0.96 14.98
C PHE A 424 -8.40 -0.13 15.98
N SER A 425 -7.93 1.03 15.55
CA SER A 425 -7.37 2.02 16.47
C SER A 425 -8.44 2.64 17.35
N SER A 426 -8.13 2.87 18.62
CA SER A 426 -8.97 3.64 19.55
C SER A 426 -8.55 5.11 19.60
N GLN A 427 -9.46 6.00 19.99
CA GLN A 427 -9.14 7.42 20.15
C GLN A 427 -8.71 7.70 21.59
N LEU A 428 -7.48 8.18 21.78
CA LEU A 428 -6.98 8.58 23.10
C LEU A 428 -6.62 10.08 23.11
N PRO A 429 -6.90 10.80 24.22
CA PRO A 429 -6.58 12.22 24.31
C PRO A 429 -5.07 12.43 24.28
N CYS A 430 -4.64 13.56 23.74
CA CYS A 430 -3.26 14.00 23.82
C CYS A 430 -2.83 14.16 25.27
N ILE A 431 -1.66 13.63 25.60
CA ILE A 431 -1.09 13.78 26.94
C ILE A 431 -0.69 15.25 27.20
N PRO A 432 -0.65 15.69 28.47
CA PRO A 432 -0.15 17.02 28.81
C PRO A 432 1.19 17.32 28.15
N GLY A 433 1.38 18.57 27.72
CA GLY A 433 2.56 19.02 26.98
C GLY A 433 2.52 18.72 25.48
N THR A 434 1.48 18.04 24.98
CA THR A 434 1.27 17.79 23.55
C THR A 434 -0.08 18.32 23.08
N TYR A 435 -0.25 18.51 21.78
CA TYR A 435 -1.50 18.95 21.18
C TYR A 435 -1.68 18.35 19.79
N LYS A 436 -2.89 18.44 19.26
CA LYS A 436 -3.18 18.10 17.87
C LYS A 436 -4.30 18.99 17.36
N ASN A 437 -4.05 19.69 16.26
CA ASN A 437 -4.94 20.72 15.72
C ASN A 437 -5.76 20.28 14.50
N THR A 438 -5.61 19.02 14.08
CA THR A 438 -6.23 18.48 12.87
C THR A 438 -6.86 17.12 13.16
N THR A 439 -7.96 16.81 12.49
CA THR A 439 -8.51 15.45 12.42
C THR A 439 -7.67 14.64 11.44
N SER A 440 -6.95 13.64 11.93
CA SER A 440 -6.08 12.78 11.11
C SER A 440 -5.67 11.52 11.86
N ILE A 441 -5.02 10.58 11.17
CA ILE A 441 -4.39 9.40 11.79
C ILE A 441 -3.07 9.70 12.53
N GLY A 442 -2.62 10.96 12.50
CA GLY A 442 -1.34 11.38 13.07
C GLY A 442 -1.32 11.37 14.60
N ARG A 443 -0.10 11.37 15.14
CA ARG A 443 0.20 11.48 16.57
C ARG A 443 -0.03 12.90 17.10
N CYS A 444 0.01 13.06 18.43
CA CYS A 444 0.09 14.38 19.05
C CYS A 444 1.52 14.94 18.90
N ILE A 445 1.62 16.25 18.74
CA ILE A 445 2.90 16.95 18.59
C ILE A 445 3.19 17.68 19.91
N PRO A 446 4.43 17.69 20.41
CA PRO A 446 4.76 18.45 21.61
C PRO A 446 4.54 19.95 21.41
N CYS A 447 4.12 20.64 22.47
CA CYS A 447 3.94 22.08 22.45
C CYS A 447 5.25 22.81 22.06
N PRO A 448 5.21 23.79 21.15
CA PRO A 448 6.37 24.58 20.83
C PRO A 448 6.84 25.38 22.06
N ALA A 449 8.11 25.76 22.05
CA ALA A 449 8.68 26.59 23.11
C ALA A 449 7.90 27.90 23.30
N GLY A 450 7.80 28.36 24.55
CA GLY A 450 6.97 29.51 24.92
C GLY A 450 5.48 29.20 25.09
N THR A 451 5.06 27.96 24.82
CA THR A 451 3.68 27.50 25.02
C THR A 451 3.62 26.26 25.90
N LYS A 452 2.44 25.98 26.46
CA LYS A 452 2.16 24.85 27.35
C LYS A 452 0.80 24.23 27.08
N ASN A 453 0.64 22.97 27.49
CA ASN A 453 -0.64 22.32 27.65
C ASN A 453 -0.66 21.57 28.99
N ASP A 454 -1.47 22.03 29.94
CA ASP A 454 -1.59 21.43 31.26
C ASP A 454 -2.48 20.17 31.29
N GLY A 455 -3.10 19.82 30.16
CA GLY A 455 -4.00 18.68 30.03
C GLY A 455 -5.36 18.90 30.68
N THR A 456 -5.68 20.11 31.14
CA THR A 456 -7.01 20.43 31.70
C THR A 456 -8.10 20.44 30.63
N ASN A 457 -7.75 20.73 29.38
CA ASN A 457 -8.64 20.65 28.24
C ASN A 457 -8.16 19.57 27.24
N LEU A 458 -8.83 18.42 27.25
CA LEU A 458 -8.51 17.29 26.37
C LEU A 458 -8.82 17.55 24.88
N THR A 459 -9.57 18.61 24.57
CA THR A 459 -9.93 19.00 23.19
C THR A 459 -9.07 20.15 22.65
N ILE A 460 -7.97 20.46 23.34
CA ILE A 460 -7.17 21.62 23.03
C ILE A 460 -6.51 21.49 21.65
N ALA A 461 -6.93 22.37 20.74
CA ALA A 461 -6.42 22.43 19.38
C ALA A 461 -5.05 23.12 19.28
N THR A 462 -4.67 23.91 20.27
CA THR A 462 -3.47 24.75 20.24
C THR A 462 -2.92 24.95 21.64
N CYS A 463 -1.61 24.87 21.83
CA CYS A 463 -0.99 25.15 23.12
C CYS A 463 -1.23 26.61 23.57
N ILE A 464 -1.32 26.81 24.88
CA ILE A 464 -1.56 28.11 25.52
C ILE A 464 -0.21 28.80 25.73
N ASN A 465 -0.15 30.11 25.51
CA ASN A 465 1.05 30.88 25.82
C ASN A 465 1.40 30.79 27.30
N CYS A 466 2.69 30.75 27.61
CA CYS A 466 3.13 30.82 28.99
C CYS A 466 2.95 32.21 29.58
N ALA A 467 2.94 32.29 30.91
CA ALA A 467 2.79 33.56 31.59
C ALA A 467 3.91 34.52 31.17
N ALA A 468 3.62 35.83 31.14
CA ALA A 468 4.53 36.84 30.58
C ALA A 468 5.95 36.84 31.21
N ASN A 469 6.08 36.37 32.46
CA ASN A 469 7.34 36.34 33.21
C ASN A 469 7.92 34.93 33.34
N THR A 470 7.44 33.97 32.54
CA THR A 470 7.90 32.59 32.59
C THR A 470 8.29 32.08 31.20
N PHE A 471 9.21 31.14 31.19
CA PHE A 471 9.62 30.39 30.03
C PHE A 471 9.06 28.97 30.11
N CYS A 472 8.58 28.50 28.96
CA CYS A 472 8.17 27.12 28.78
C CYS A 472 9.08 26.45 27.76
N PRO A 473 9.76 25.37 28.15
CA PRO A 473 10.49 24.56 27.19
C PRO A 473 9.52 23.85 26.24
N PHE A 474 10.08 23.24 25.20
CA PHE A 474 9.34 22.38 24.29
C PHE A 474 8.66 21.24 25.06
N GLY A 475 7.39 21.00 24.78
CA GLY A 475 6.59 19.98 25.47
C GLY A 475 6.15 20.36 26.89
N SER A 476 6.13 21.65 27.25
CA SER A 476 5.83 22.07 28.62
C SER A 476 4.38 21.78 29.04
N THR A 477 4.22 21.33 30.29
CA THR A 477 2.91 21.12 30.94
C THR A 477 2.50 22.28 31.85
N SER A 478 3.41 23.19 32.18
CA SER A 478 3.17 24.27 33.14
C SER A 478 4.11 25.46 32.90
N ASP A 479 3.90 26.57 33.62
CA ASP A 479 4.87 27.67 33.64
C ASP A 479 6.14 27.18 34.34
N SER A 480 7.11 26.71 33.56
CA SER A 480 8.17 25.83 34.07
C SER A 480 9.33 26.57 34.71
N ILE A 481 9.67 27.77 34.21
CA ILE A 481 10.86 28.50 34.66
C ILE A 481 10.54 30.00 34.70
N SER A 482 10.82 30.68 35.82
CA SER A 482 10.68 32.13 35.89
C SER A 482 11.85 32.82 35.15
N ASN A 483 11.58 33.91 34.45
CA ASN A 483 12.57 34.58 33.60
C ASN A 483 13.75 35.16 34.38
N ASP A 484 13.56 35.47 35.67
CA ASP A 484 14.63 35.90 36.59
C ASP A 484 15.66 34.80 36.91
N MET A 485 15.31 33.53 36.64
CA MET A 485 16.21 32.38 36.79
C MET A 485 17.01 32.08 35.52
N LEU A 486 16.76 32.80 34.41
CA LEU A 486 17.36 32.53 33.11
C LEU A 486 18.36 33.64 32.74
N SER A 487 19.66 33.36 32.89
CA SER A 487 20.74 34.28 32.48
C SER A 487 21.05 34.24 30.98
N ASN A 488 20.74 33.13 30.31
CA ASN A 488 20.78 32.92 28.87
C ASN A 488 19.86 31.74 28.50
N VAL A 489 19.03 31.87 27.47
CA VAL A 489 18.21 30.77 26.93
C VAL A 489 18.85 30.27 25.65
N ILE A 490 19.57 29.15 25.73
CA ILE A 490 19.97 28.38 24.56
C ILE A 490 19.13 27.10 24.59
N GLN A 491 18.01 27.10 23.88
CA GLN A 491 17.28 25.87 23.66
C GLN A 491 17.93 25.14 22.48
N ALA A 492 19.02 24.42 22.77
CA ALA A 492 19.47 23.38 21.86
C ALA A 492 18.41 22.27 21.90
N VAL A 493 17.95 21.81 20.72
CA VAL A 493 17.27 20.51 20.62
C VAL A 493 18.33 19.47 21.00
N ALA A 494 18.46 19.18 22.31
CA ALA A 494 19.57 18.39 22.84
C ALA A 494 19.47 16.90 22.48
N TYR A 495 18.37 16.49 21.87
CA TYR A 495 18.35 15.24 21.14
C TYR A 495 18.61 15.56 19.67
N PRO A 496 19.68 15.03 19.07
CA PRO A 496 19.68 14.91 17.62
C PRO A 496 18.33 14.32 17.23
N SER A 497 17.65 14.89 16.24
CA SER A 497 16.63 14.15 15.52
C SER A 497 17.22 12.77 15.30
N SER A 498 16.68 11.74 15.95
CA SER A 498 17.25 10.41 15.87
C SER A 498 17.43 10.13 14.38
N PRO A 499 18.68 9.88 13.93
CA PRO A 499 18.92 9.77 12.51
C PRO A 499 18.02 8.66 11.98
N SER A 500 17.67 8.69 10.69
CA SER A 500 16.72 7.75 10.07
C SER A 500 17.26 6.31 9.97
N ILE A 501 18.06 5.89 10.94
CA ILE A 501 18.80 4.64 11.05
C ILE A 501 18.14 3.81 12.16
N SER A 502 18.02 2.51 11.95
CA SER A 502 17.26 1.59 12.82
C SER A 502 18.09 0.84 13.85
N GLY A 503 19.43 0.87 13.76
CA GLY A 503 20.32 0.20 14.70
C GLY A 503 20.44 0.97 16.01
N ILE A 504 20.14 0.34 17.15
CA ILE A 504 20.29 0.99 18.46
C ILE A 504 21.75 1.38 18.73
N ASP A 505 22.69 0.57 18.23
CA ASP A 505 24.13 0.81 18.33
C ASP A 505 24.57 2.00 17.47
N ASP A 506 23.99 2.16 16.28
CA ASP A 506 24.26 3.29 15.38
C ASP A 506 23.64 4.59 15.89
N ILE A 507 22.42 4.51 16.45
CA ILE A 507 21.77 5.62 17.13
C ILE A 507 22.62 6.04 18.33
N LEU A 508 23.08 5.09 19.15
CA LEU A 508 23.97 5.36 20.29
C LEU A 508 25.28 5.97 19.82
N PHE A 509 25.91 5.47 18.76
CA PHE A 509 27.15 6.04 18.21
C PHE A 509 26.95 7.47 17.71
N PHE A 510 25.89 7.73 16.93
CA PHE A 510 25.61 9.08 16.43
C PHE A 510 25.23 10.05 17.55
N THR A 511 24.50 9.60 18.57
CA THR A 511 24.04 10.46 19.68
C THR A 511 25.12 10.70 20.73
N LEU A 512 26.01 9.73 20.99
CA LEU A 512 27.11 9.85 21.96
C LEU A 512 28.26 10.74 21.46
N PHE A 513 28.52 10.78 20.14
CA PHE A 513 29.67 11.51 19.57
C PHE A 513 29.33 12.85 18.90
N SER A 514 28.05 13.25 18.83
CA SER A 514 27.62 14.53 18.23
C SER A 514 27.44 15.69 19.24
N ILE A 515 27.67 15.45 20.54
CA ILE A 515 27.71 16.50 21.56
C ILE A 515 29.04 17.25 21.43
N GLY A 516 29.16 18.13 20.42
CA GLY A 516 30.41 18.85 20.23
C GLY A 516 30.61 19.59 18.91
N SER A 517 29.60 20.19 18.28
CA SER A 517 29.87 21.21 17.26
C SER A 517 28.71 22.18 17.03
N SER A 518 28.80 23.34 17.70
CA SER A 518 28.23 24.68 17.41
C SER A 518 26.71 24.85 17.20
N PRO A 519 26.11 25.94 17.72
CA PRO A 519 24.68 26.23 17.54
C PRO A 519 24.37 26.60 16.09
N ARG A 520 23.20 26.18 15.59
CA ARG A 520 22.47 26.87 14.52
C ARG A 520 21.27 27.55 15.12
#